data_AF-A0A087V092-F1
#
_entry.id   AF-A0A087V092-F1
#
_cell.length_a   1.000
_cell.length_b   1.000
_cell.length_c   1.000
_cell.angle_alpha   90.00
_cell.angle_beta   90.00
_cell.angle_gamma   90.00
#
_symmetry.space_group_name_H-M   'P 1'
#
loop_
_entity.id
_entity.type
_entity.pdbx_description
1 polymer ?
#
loop_
_entity_poly.entity_id
_entity_poly.type
_entity_poly.pdbx_seq_one_letter_code
_entity_poly.pdbx_strand_id
1 'polypeptide(L)'
;MPPTIWQKRRCPTFLEMIESYSQQAYLQKAKSRLAVGLPSDRKQKEPHLPSDPRQWSREDVAKWIEYVTTTHRLPTVHLDRFLMNGKALCLMTMDMFVSRVPLGGKLLYKDFQLRLNRALYS
;
A
#
# COMPACT_ATOMS: atom_id res chain seq x y z
N MET A 1 33.30 29.87 14.62
CA MET A 1 31.90 29.98 14.12
C MET A 1 31.32 28.57 14.09
N PRO A 2 30.24 28.26 14.83
CA PRO A 2 29.67 26.93 14.78
C PRO A 2 29.00 26.69 13.41
N PRO A 3 29.02 25.46 12.88
CA PRO A 3 28.26 25.15 11.67
C PRO A 3 26.77 25.30 11.97
N THR A 4 26.05 26.00 11.09
CA THR A 4 24.61 26.18 11.19
C THR A 4 23.89 24.83 11.13
N ILE A 5 23.14 24.52 12.20
CA ILE A 5 22.30 23.30 12.39
C ILE A 5 21.13 23.19 11.39
N TRP A 6 21.05 24.07 10.40
CA TRP A 6 19.97 24.15 9.42
C TRP A 6 20.32 23.47 8.09
N GLN A 7 21.07 22.36 8.09
CA GLN A 7 20.84 21.35 7.05
C GLN A 7 19.48 20.72 7.34
N LYS A 8 18.46 21.49 6.97
CA LYS A 8 17.07 21.10 6.77
C LYS A 8 17.15 19.78 6.02
N ARG A 9 17.03 18.66 6.74
CA ARG A 9 16.86 17.35 6.10
C ARG A 9 15.69 17.58 5.17
N ARG A 10 15.96 17.60 3.87
CA ARG A 10 14.92 17.65 2.84
C ARG A 10 14.14 16.36 3.05
N CYS A 11 13.08 16.43 3.85
CA CYS A 11 12.08 15.39 3.89
C CYS A 11 11.56 15.31 2.45
N PRO A 12 11.69 14.17 1.78
CA PRO A 12 11.23 14.05 0.40
C PRO A 12 9.77 14.47 0.33
N THR A 13 9.43 15.31 -0.64
CA THR A 13 8.02 15.69 -0.85
C THR A 13 7.19 14.42 -1.13
N PHE A 14 5.88 14.49 -0.91
CA PHE A 14 4.98 13.36 -1.15
C PHE A 14 5.16 12.71 -2.54
N LEU A 15 5.44 13.52 -3.55
CA LEU A 15 5.76 13.08 -4.91
C LEU A 15 7.10 12.35 -4.97
N GLU A 16 8.16 12.88 -4.36
CA GLU A 16 9.46 12.20 -4.29
C GLU A 16 9.38 10.88 -3.52
N MET A 17 8.49 10.77 -2.52
CA MET A 17 8.24 9.52 -1.81
C MET A 17 7.49 8.50 -2.69
N ILE A 18 6.50 8.93 -3.47
CA ILE A 18 5.81 8.08 -4.46
C ILE A 18 6.75 7.65 -5.58
N GLU A 19 7.59 8.56 -6.07
CA GLU A 19 8.61 8.27 -7.07
C GLU A 19 9.65 7.31 -6.53
N SER A 20 10.13 7.51 -5.30
CA SER A 20 11.08 6.58 -4.67
C SER A 20 10.46 5.20 -4.44
N TYR A 21 9.20 5.11 -4.02
CA TYR A 21 8.51 3.84 -3.81
C TYR A 21 8.22 3.13 -5.14
N SER A 22 7.77 3.86 -6.16
CA SER A 22 7.55 3.32 -7.50
C SER A 22 8.88 2.91 -8.16
N GLN A 23 9.97 3.65 -7.95
CA GLN A 23 11.33 3.25 -8.36
C GLN A 23 11.80 2.01 -7.61
N GLN A 24 11.65 1.95 -6.28
CA GLN A 24 12.02 0.76 -5.51
C GLN A 24 11.22 -0.47 -5.95
N ALA A 25 9.91 -0.32 -6.15
CA ALA A 25 9.04 -1.36 -6.69
C ALA A 25 9.44 -1.74 -8.12
N TYR A 26 9.84 -0.79 -8.96
CA TYR A 26 10.34 -1.03 -10.31
C TYR A 26 11.67 -1.80 -10.30
N LEU A 27 12.63 -1.40 -9.46
CA LEU A 27 13.92 -2.08 -9.29
C LEU A 27 13.74 -3.49 -8.75
N GLN A 28 12.80 -3.68 -7.81
CA GLN A 28 12.45 -4.99 -7.29
C GLN A 28 11.78 -5.86 -8.37
N LYS A 29 10.93 -5.26 -9.20
CA LYS A 29 10.29 -5.89 -10.38
C LYS A 29 11.29 -6.20 -11.50
N ALA A 30 12.34 -5.39 -11.69
CA ALA A 30 13.40 -5.63 -12.68
C ALA A 30 14.35 -6.74 -12.22
N LYS A 31 14.72 -6.75 -10.94
CA LYS A 31 15.52 -7.82 -10.33
C LYS A 31 14.81 -9.18 -10.36
N SER A 32 13.48 -9.21 -10.20
CA SER A 32 12.70 -10.45 -10.30
C SER A 32 12.40 -10.88 -11.74
N ARG A 33 12.26 -9.96 -12.70
CA ARG A 33 12.08 -10.27 -14.13
C ARG A 33 13.29 -10.97 -14.76
N LEU A 34 14.51 -10.70 -14.31
CA LEU A 34 15.70 -11.44 -14.73
C LEU A 34 15.68 -12.91 -14.26
N ALA A 35 14.88 -13.23 -13.24
CA ALA A 35 14.87 -14.55 -12.62
C ALA A 35 13.73 -15.48 -13.09
N VAL A 36 12.62 -14.96 -13.64
CA VAL A 36 11.46 -15.81 -14.01
C VAL A 36 10.72 -15.23 -15.22
N GLY A 37 10.59 -16.03 -16.28
CA GLY A 37 9.83 -15.73 -17.49
C GLY A 37 8.39 -15.30 -17.22
N LEU A 38 7.89 -14.37 -18.04
CA LEU A 38 6.62 -13.66 -17.91
C LEU A 38 5.40 -14.59 -18.01
N PRO A 39 4.36 -14.35 -17.19
CA PRO A 39 3.03 -14.30 -17.81
C PRO A 39 2.16 -13.08 -17.40
N SER A 40 1.32 -12.73 -18.38
CA SER A 40 0.03 -12.03 -18.35
C SER A 40 -0.04 -10.60 -17.80
N ASP A 41 -0.13 -9.64 -18.74
CA ASP A 41 -0.57 -8.26 -18.56
C ASP A 41 -2.10 -8.18 -18.37
N ARG A 42 -2.66 -8.95 -17.41
CA ARG A 42 -4.03 -8.70 -16.96
C ARG A 42 -3.99 -7.46 -16.06
N LYS A 43 -4.23 -6.27 -16.61
CA LYS A 43 -4.60 -5.10 -15.82
C LYS A 43 -5.94 -5.43 -15.14
N GLN A 44 -5.89 -5.93 -13.91
CA GLN A 44 -7.09 -6.12 -13.11
C GLN A 44 -7.77 -4.76 -12.93
N LYS A 45 -9.05 -4.72 -13.29
CA LYS A 45 -9.91 -3.57 -13.05
C LYS A 45 -10.03 -3.37 -11.54
N GLU A 46 -9.87 -2.12 -11.07
CA GLU A 46 -10.13 -1.77 -9.66
C GLU A 46 -11.51 -2.31 -9.24
N PRO A 47 -11.62 -2.97 -8.08
CA PRO A 47 -12.90 -3.44 -7.58
C PRO A 47 -13.84 -2.27 -7.32
N HIS A 48 -15.14 -2.52 -7.42
CA HIS A 48 -16.14 -1.55 -7.01
C HIS A 48 -16.14 -1.42 -5.48
N LEU A 49 -15.47 -0.40 -4.96
CA LEU A 49 -15.37 -0.07 -3.55
C LEU A 49 -15.94 1.34 -3.30
N PRO A 50 -16.56 1.60 -2.14
CA PRO A 50 -16.90 2.96 -1.73
C PRO A 50 -15.67 3.87 -1.75
N SER A 51 -15.83 5.11 -2.21
CA SER A 51 -14.73 6.07 -2.32
C SER A 51 -14.09 6.41 -0.98
N ASP A 52 -14.88 6.46 0.10
CA ASP A 52 -14.41 6.67 1.47
C ASP A 52 -14.15 5.32 2.15
N PRO A 53 -12.88 4.98 2.48
CA PRO A 53 -12.57 3.72 3.15
C PRO A 53 -13.25 3.53 4.50
N ARG A 54 -13.70 4.59 5.18
CA ARG A 54 -14.45 4.48 6.44
C ARG A 54 -15.82 3.82 6.25
N GLN A 55 -16.32 3.76 5.02
CA GLN A 55 -17.58 3.11 4.66
C GLN A 55 -17.42 1.65 4.26
N TRP A 56 -16.19 1.13 4.17
CA TRP A 56 -15.97 -0.25 3.75
C TRP A 56 -16.52 -1.25 4.75
N SER A 57 -17.32 -2.19 4.23
CA SER A 57 -17.67 -3.42 4.93
C SER A 57 -16.45 -4.34 5.09
N ARG A 58 -16.61 -5.45 5.82
CA ARG A 58 -15.56 -6.47 5.90
C ARG A 58 -15.27 -7.08 4.53
N GLU A 59 -16.31 -7.29 3.74
CA GLU A 59 -16.23 -7.84 2.40
C GLU A 59 -15.53 -6.87 1.44
N ASP A 60 -15.70 -5.57 1.61
CA ASP A 60 -14.97 -4.55 0.84
C ASP A 60 -13.48 -4.51 1.21
N VAL A 61 -13.15 -4.66 2.50
CA VAL A 61 -11.76 -4.82 2.95
C VAL A 61 -11.10 -6.04 2.31
N ALA A 62 -11.82 -7.17 2.23
CA ALA A 62 -11.31 -8.38 1.58
C ALA A 62 -11.03 -8.16 0.08
N LYS A 63 -11.98 -7.56 -0.66
CA LYS A 63 -11.80 -7.22 -2.08
C LYS A 63 -10.62 -6.28 -2.30
N TRP A 64 -10.46 -5.28 -1.43
CA TRP A 64 -9.35 -4.34 -1.49
C TRP A 64 -8.00 -5.06 -1.31
N ILE A 65 -7.87 -5.93 -0.30
CA ILE A 65 -6.64 -6.70 -0.06
C ILE A 65 -6.34 -7.60 -1.26
N GLU A 66 -7.33 -8.32 -1.79
CA GLU A 66 -7.17 -9.18 -2.97
C GLU A 66 -6.71 -8.37 -4.19
N TYR A 67 -7.29 -7.19 -4.40
CA TYR A 67 -6.90 -6.30 -5.48
C TYR A 67 -5.46 -5.81 -5.35
N VAL A 68 -5.06 -5.28 -4.18
CA VAL A 68 -3.70 -4.76 -3.96
C VAL A 68 -2.68 -5.89 -4.05
N THR A 69 -2.98 -7.05 -3.46
CA THR A 69 -2.08 -8.21 -3.47
C THR A 69 -1.87 -8.72 -4.88
N THR A 70 -2.93 -8.86 -5.68
CA THR A 70 -2.80 -9.35 -7.06
C THR A 70 -2.14 -8.32 -7.97
N THR A 71 -2.52 -7.04 -7.88
CA THR A 71 -1.94 -5.93 -8.66
C THR A 71 -0.43 -5.81 -8.44
N HIS A 72 0.02 -5.96 -7.20
CA HIS A 72 1.43 -5.84 -6.84
C HIS A 72 2.18 -7.18 -6.77
N ARG A 73 1.51 -8.30 -7.11
CA ARG A 73 2.07 -9.66 -7.06
C ARG A 73 2.67 -9.99 -5.69
N LEU A 74 1.99 -9.58 -4.62
CA LEU A 74 2.35 -9.97 -3.26
C LEU A 74 2.09 -11.46 -3.05
N PRO A 75 2.79 -12.11 -2.10
CA PRO A 75 2.40 -13.43 -1.62
C PRO A 75 0.94 -13.43 -1.12
N THR A 76 0.28 -14.58 -1.18
CA THR A 76 -1.10 -14.75 -0.72
C THR A 76 -1.25 -14.23 0.71
N VAL A 77 -2.17 -13.29 0.90
CA VAL A 77 -2.52 -12.74 2.21
C VAL A 77 -3.73 -13.49 2.74
N HIS A 78 -3.62 -14.06 3.93
CA HIS A 78 -4.75 -14.67 4.62
C HIS A 78 -5.75 -13.59 5.05
N LEU A 79 -6.91 -13.55 4.40
CA LEU A 79 -7.96 -12.57 4.65
C LEU A 79 -8.53 -12.66 6.08
N ASP A 80 -8.43 -13.83 6.72
CA ASP A 80 -8.83 -14.03 8.12
C ASP A 80 -8.01 -13.17 9.11
N ARG A 81 -6.85 -12.66 8.66
CA ARG A 81 -6.07 -11.69 9.45
C ARG A 81 -6.67 -10.30 9.41
N PHE A 82 -7.68 -10.03 8.58
CA PHE A 82 -8.34 -8.74 8.42
C PHE A 82 -9.88 -8.88 8.49
N LEU A 83 -10.39 -9.68 9.43
CA LEU A 83 -11.84 -9.81 9.70
C LEU A 83 -12.42 -8.55 10.37
N MET A 84 -12.31 -7.40 9.70
CA MET A 84 -12.72 -6.11 10.22
C MET A 84 -13.17 -5.16 9.10
N ASN A 85 -13.91 -4.12 9.46
CA ASN A 85 -14.39 -3.10 8.52
C ASN A 85 -13.37 -1.96 8.35
N GLY A 86 -13.68 -1.02 7.45
CA GLY A 86 -12.81 0.11 7.17
C GLY A 86 -12.57 1.06 8.35
N LYS A 87 -13.55 1.20 9.27
CA LYS A 87 -13.37 1.99 10.49
C LYS A 87 -12.30 1.37 11.40
N ALA A 88 -12.31 0.05 11.55
CA ALA A 88 -11.28 -0.65 12.31
C ALA A 88 -9.89 -0.55 11.65
N LEU A 89 -9.82 -0.60 10.31
CA LEU A 89 -8.56 -0.36 9.59
C LEU A 89 -7.99 1.05 9.84
N CYS A 90 -8.84 2.07 10.02
CA CYS A 90 -8.39 3.42 10.36
C CYS A 90 -7.63 3.50 11.70
N LEU A 91 -7.91 2.57 12.63
CA LEU A 91 -7.26 2.50 13.93
C LEU A 91 -5.96 1.69 13.91
N MET A 92 -5.65 1.00 12.80
CA MET A 92 -4.46 0.18 12.70
C MET A 92 -3.23 1.02 12.36
N THR A 93 -2.15 0.80 13.10
CA THR A 93 -0.82 1.36 12.79
C THR A 93 -0.16 0.55 11.66
N MET A 94 0.86 1.13 11.03
CA MET A 94 1.68 0.41 10.03
C MET A 94 2.24 -0.90 10.58
N ASP A 95 2.71 -0.90 11.84
CA ASP A 95 3.28 -2.10 12.47
C ASP A 95 2.24 -3.20 12.65
N MET A 96 0.98 -2.85 12.93
CA MET A 96 -0.11 -3.83 12.98
C MET A 96 -0.39 -4.47 11.61
N PHE A 97 -0.27 -3.72 10.52
CA PHE A 97 -0.32 -4.29 9.17
C PHE A 97 0.87 -5.20 8.88
N VAL A 98 2.09 -4.79 9.24
CA VAL A 98 3.32 -5.57 9.03
C VAL A 98 3.31 -6.85 9.85
N SER A 99 2.84 -6.81 11.09
CA SER A 99 2.68 -8.00 11.93
C SER A 99 1.74 -9.04 11.28
N ARG A 100 0.65 -8.58 10.68
CA ARG A 100 -0.31 -9.45 9.96
C ARG A 100 0.23 -9.92 8.61
N VAL A 101 0.99 -9.09 7.90
CA VAL A 101 1.55 -9.36 6.57
C VAL A 101 3.01 -8.92 6.51
N PRO A 102 3.98 -9.78 6.90
CA PRO A 102 5.39 -9.40 6.93
C PRO A 102 5.92 -8.96 5.57
N LEU A 103 5.50 -9.66 4.50
CA LEU A 103 5.88 -9.39 3.11
C LEU A 103 4.75 -8.65 2.36
N GLY A 104 4.38 -7.45 2.82
CA GLY A 104 3.38 -6.62 2.13
C GLY A 104 2.59 -5.64 3.00
N GLY A 105 2.67 -5.76 4.32
CA GLY A 105 1.89 -4.92 5.25
C GLY A 105 2.15 -3.43 5.10
N LYS A 106 3.41 -3.02 4.83
CA LYS A 106 3.74 -1.61 4.55
C LYS A 106 3.05 -1.09 3.29
N LEU A 107 2.93 -1.91 2.24
CA LEU A 107 2.25 -1.54 1.00
C LEU A 107 0.74 -1.40 1.26
N LEU A 108 0.12 -2.40 1.91
CA LEU A 108 -1.30 -2.35 2.27
C LEU A 108 -1.63 -1.11 3.11
N TYR A 109 -0.85 -0.84 4.16
CA TYR A 109 -1.05 0.34 5.00
C TYR A 109 -0.98 1.63 4.18
N LYS A 110 0.04 1.79 3.32
CA LYS A 110 0.20 2.99 2.50
C LYS A 110 -0.92 3.16 1.48
N ASP A 111 -1.32 2.10 0.79
CA ASP A 111 -2.44 2.16 -0.17
C ASP A 111 -3.75 2.58 0.53
N PHE A 112 -4.03 1.99 1.70
CA PHE A 112 -5.19 2.37 2.51
C PHE A 112 -5.16 3.84 2.92
N GLN A 113 -4.03 4.32 3.45
CA GLN A 113 -3.87 5.72 3.85
C GLN A 113 -4.04 6.67 2.66
N LEU A 114 -3.59 6.30 1.46
CA LEU A 114 -3.80 7.11 0.26
C LEU A 114 -5.28 7.23 -0.09
N ARG A 115 -6.03 6.12 -0.06
CA ARG A 115 -7.48 6.13 -0.31
C ARG A 115 -8.22 6.95 0.75
N LEU A 116 -7.83 6.82 2.01
CA LEU A 116 -8.44 7.57 3.11
C LEU A 116 -8.19 9.07 2.99
N ASN A 117 -6.94 9.48 2.75
CA ASN A 117 -6.60 10.89 2.55
C ASN A 117 -7.33 11.49 1.35
N ARG A 118 -7.43 10.75 0.23
CA ARG A 118 -8.19 11.21 -0.93
C ARG A 118 -9.65 11.50 -0.58
N ALA A 119 -10.29 10.66 0.24
CA ALA A 119 -11.68 10.87 0.65
C ALA A 119 -11.88 12.00 1.69
N LEU A 120 -10.84 12.36 2.44
CA LEU A 120 -10.88 13.46 3.42
C LEU A 120 -10.66 14.83 2.78
N TYR A 121 -9.93 14.88 1.67
CA TYR A 121 -9.55 16.12 0.98
C TYR A 121 -10.14 16.23 -0.44
N SER A 122 -11.13 15.38 -0.77
CA SER A 122 -11.92 15.46 -2.00
C SER A 122 -13.06 16.45 -1.90
#